data_AF-A0A517Z2K4-F1
#
_entry.id   AF-A0A517Z2K4-F1
#
_cell.length_a   1.000
_cell.length_b   1.000
_cell.length_c   1.000
_cell.angle_alpha   90.00
_cell.angle_beta   90.00
_cell.angle_gamma   90.00
#
_symmetry.space_group_name_H-M   'P 1'
#
loop_
_entity.id
_entity.type
_entity.pdbx_description
1 polymer ?
#
loop_
_entity_poly.entity_id
_entity_poly.type
_entity_poly.pdbx_seq_one_letter_code
_entity_poly.pdbx_strand_id
1 'polypeptide(L)'
;MSQDSIPGSPHRSIVQKCVGALTWGVLIVATVVAIIPNSLSTLYGLTSQSALDNADSAARRAARGETVTQTVPCRSTPLRIAPEAGLQDVVSSDDVATVLCQALPLWHPPSVPSVYHSLKLWGPESDFTEAMVGDLATSGNEWLKIVTNDAACRELTVPVGDSYLLDSPYGIRVVLAGTADAVEYRAEAHYGQLLMLLGEAGVPSTFPVVTESGKEGTVEDVYRDAVLRFSLAHEPEFMACALAYWHAPKKTWRNRLGEEYSFDDVIGTLLDRPFGEGSCGGCHAPYSVVVILRVDEEHGLLSPAMRKRAEDWLRTLCDRLEARQSESGAWGADWGETGMMWRDEVLDRITVTGHHLEWIALAPKHLRPSREAIARAVVSLRSDVEALQPLPYRSFKTLLPVSHAARALALCRGEDPYEAWVAYWNDGRIEKTPRGYRIGSPTD
;
A
#
# COMPACT_ATOMS: atom_id res chain seq x y z
N MET A 1 21.92 -67.03 -17.58
CA MET A 1 23.33 -66.64 -17.69
C MET A 1 23.33 -65.12 -17.82
N SER A 2 23.35 -64.44 -16.68
CA SER A 2 24.52 -63.83 -16.00
C SER A 2 24.56 -62.35 -16.37
N GLN A 3 24.08 -61.46 -15.50
CA GLN A 3 24.80 -60.89 -14.33
C GLN A 3 25.92 -59.94 -14.76
N ASP A 4 25.77 -58.68 -14.36
CA ASP A 4 26.75 -57.74 -13.75
C ASP A 4 26.02 -56.38 -13.64
N SER A 5 25.45 -55.94 -12.49
CA SER A 5 25.97 -55.50 -11.18
C SER A 5 26.20 -53.97 -11.04
N ILE A 6 25.20 -53.27 -10.44
CA ILE A 6 25.20 -52.32 -9.26
C ILE A 6 26.19 -51.12 -9.27
N PRO A 7 25.86 -49.87 -8.78
CA PRO A 7 24.98 -49.46 -7.65
C PRO A 7 23.96 -48.33 -7.97
N GLY A 8 22.93 -47.98 -7.19
CA GLY A 8 22.67 -48.09 -5.75
C GLY A 8 22.61 -46.70 -5.09
N SER A 9 21.42 -46.04 -5.15
CA SER A 9 20.78 -45.03 -4.23
C SER A 9 21.65 -43.92 -3.57
N PRO A 10 21.22 -42.63 -3.45
CA PRO A 10 19.90 -42.26 -2.92
C PRO A 10 19.21 -40.97 -3.44
N HIS A 11 17.91 -41.08 -3.70
CA HIS A 11 16.96 -39.96 -3.64
C HIS A 11 16.41 -39.85 -2.22
N ARG A 12 16.93 -38.88 -1.44
CA ARG A 12 16.26 -38.23 -0.29
C ARG A 12 17.16 -37.10 0.21
N SER A 13 16.63 -35.87 0.17
CA SER A 13 16.99 -34.66 0.96
C SER A 13 17.30 -33.40 0.14
N ILE A 14 16.26 -32.67 -0.28
CA ILE A 14 16.32 -31.21 -0.48
C ILE A 14 15.02 -30.60 0.07
N VAL A 15 14.77 -30.76 1.37
CA VAL A 15 13.75 -29.99 2.13
C VAL A 15 14.34 -29.52 3.48
N GLN A 16 15.66 -29.43 3.61
CA GLN A 16 16.27 -29.08 4.88
C GLN A 16 17.51 -28.20 4.65
N LYS A 17 17.27 -26.89 4.41
CA LYS A 17 18.33 -25.87 4.44
C LYS A 17 17.87 -24.40 4.58
N CYS A 18 16.70 -24.15 5.20
CA CYS A 18 16.29 -22.79 5.60
C CYS A 18 15.81 -22.66 7.07
N VAL A 19 16.14 -23.63 7.94
CA VAL A 19 15.90 -23.51 9.39
C VAL A 19 17.26 -23.49 10.07
N GLY A 20 17.85 -22.30 10.21
CA GLY A 20 19.22 -22.17 10.69
C GLY A 20 19.70 -20.75 10.90
N ALA A 21 18.83 -19.85 11.38
CA ALA A 21 19.25 -18.57 11.97
C ALA A 21 18.07 -17.97 12.74
N LEU A 22 17.88 -18.36 14.01
CA LEU A 22 17.23 -17.60 15.09
C LEU A 22 16.94 -18.53 16.29
N THR A 23 17.98 -19.07 16.90
CA THR A 23 17.90 -19.72 18.22
C THR A 23 19.20 -19.54 19.00
N TRP A 24 19.46 -18.30 19.45
CA TRP A 24 20.37 -18.04 20.57
C TRP A 24 19.87 -16.81 21.33
N GLY A 25 19.46 -17.00 22.59
CA GLY A 25 19.22 -15.89 23.51
C GLY A 25 18.02 -16.01 24.46
N VAL A 26 17.79 -17.17 25.10
CA VAL A 26 16.94 -17.25 26.29
C VAL A 26 17.67 -18.05 27.39
N LEU A 27 17.57 -17.54 28.63
CA LEU A 27 18.11 -18.01 29.92
C LEU A 27 19.62 -17.72 30.13
N ILE A 28 20.09 -17.02 31.17
CA ILE A 28 19.80 -16.98 32.63
C ILE A 28 20.27 -15.59 33.13
N VAL A 29 19.59 -14.87 34.04
CA VAL A 29 19.88 -14.81 35.50
C VAL A 29 18.66 -14.30 36.25
N ALA A 30 18.20 -15.12 37.20
CA ALA A 30 17.31 -14.74 38.29
C ALA A 30 18.11 -14.12 39.46
N THR A 31 17.40 -13.30 40.24
CA THR A 31 17.69 -12.93 41.64
C THR A 31 18.62 -11.74 41.89
N VAL A 32 18.04 -10.54 41.97
CA VAL A 32 18.36 -9.57 43.04
C VAL A 32 17.05 -8.93 43.51
N VAL A 33 16.57 -9.38 44.66
CA VAL A 33 15.64 -8.63 45.51
C VAL A 33 16.49 -7.59 46.24
N ALA A 34 16.32 -6.31 45.92
CA ALA A 34 16.89 -5.21 46.69
C ALA A 34 15.96 -3.98 46.63
N ILE A 35 15.16 -3.88 47.69
CA ILE A 35 14.69 -2.67 48.39
C ILE A 35 15.10 -1.34 47.71
N ILE A 36 14.13 -0.62 47.14
CA ILE A 36 14.24 0.83 46.86
C ILE A 36 13.06 1.54 47.55
N PRO A 37 13.29 2.68 48.23
CA PRO A 37 12.33 3.29 49.14
C PRO A 37 11.21 4.04 48.40
N ASN A 38 10.03 4.05 49.04
CA ASN A 38 8.94 4.99 48.81
C ASN A 38 9.41 6.44 48.99
N SER A 39 9.80 7.11 47.91
CA SER A 39 9.73 8.57 47.79
C SER A 39 10.17 9.00 46.40
N LEU A 40 9.22 9.30 45.52
CA LEU A 40 9.34 10.27 44.41
C LEU A 40 7.95 10.44 43.77
N SER A 41 6.96 10.73 44.60
CA SER A 41 5.63 11.19 44.22
C SER A 41 5.60 12.71 44.23
N THR A 42 6.41 13.36 43.38
CA THR A 42 6.32 14.80 43.09
C THR A 42 7.30 15.15 41.98
N LEU A 43 6.91 14.99 40.71
CA LEU A 43 7.39 15.75 39.53
C LEU A 43 6.99 15.10 38.19
N TYR A 44 5.73 14.71 38.02
CA TYR A 44 5.12 14.68 36.69
C TYR A 44 3.68 15.14 36.84
N GLY A 45 3.34 16.19 36.09
CA GLY A 45 2.06 16.87 36.17
C GLY A 45 0.90 15.93 35.91
N LEU A 46 -0.08 15.99 36.82
CA LEU A 46 -1.51 15.79 36.61
C LEU A 46 -1.88 15.23 35.21
N THR A 47 -1.76 13.92 35.03
CA THR A 47 -2.76 13.21 34.24
C THR A 47 -4.06 13.36 35.02
N SER A 48 -5.03 14.07 34.44
CA SER A 48 -6.31 14.24 35.10
C SER A 48 -6.92 12.86 35.36
N GLN A 49 -7.33 12.63 36.61
CA GLN A 49 -8.08 11.46 37.06
C GLN A 49 -9.28 11.11 36.14
N SER A 50 -9.76 12.07 35.35
CA SER A 50 -10.81 11.93 34.34
C SER A 50 -10.50 10.95 33.20
N ALA A 51 -9.24 10.58 32.95
CA ALA A 51 -8.89 9.57 31.95
C ALA A 51 -9.11 8.13 32.46
N LEU A 52 -9.09 7.92 33.78
CA LEU A 52 -9.30 6.61 34.41
C LEU A 52 -10.78 6.35 34.76
N ASP A 53 -11.58 7.41 34.88
CA ASP A 53 -12.99 7.38 35.28
C ASP A 53 -14.02 7.30 34.14
N ASN A 54 -13.61 7.11 32.87
CA ASN A 54 -14.56 6.82 31.80
C ASN A 54 -15.10 5.38 31.97
N ALA A 55 -16.23 5.28 32.66
CA ALA A 55 -16.84 4.06 33.17
C ALA A 55 -17.25 3.00 32.12
N ASP A 56 -17.13 3.24 30.81
CA ASP A 56 -17.46 2.24 29.79
C ASP A 56 -16.79 2.53 28.43
N SER A 57 -15.45 2.43 28.37
CA SER A 57 -14.73 2.53 27.09
C SER A 57 -15.08 1.36 26.15
N ALA A 58 -15.02 1.60 24.84
CA ALA A 58 -15.20 0.57 23.83
C ALA A 58 -14.22 -0.62 24.02
N ALA A 59 -13.00 -0.34 24.50
CA ALA A 59 -12.05 -1.38 24.86
C ALA A 59 -12.56 -2.31 25.97
N ARG A 60 -13.17 -1.78 27.03
CA ARG A 60 -13.71 -2.59 28.15
C ARG A 60 -14.91 -3.44 27.70
N ARG A 61 -15.82 -2.88 26.89
CA ARG A 61 -16.94 -3.65 26.30
C ARG A 61 -16.44 -4.82 25.45
N ALA A 62 -15.52 -4.54 24.53
CA ALA A 62 -14.91 -5.56 23.68
C ALA A 62 -14.20 -6.66 24.48
N ALA A 63 -13.50 -6.30 25.57
CA ALA A 63 -12.84 -7.27 26.46
C ALA A 63 -13.84 -8.21 27.18
N ARG A 64 -15.11 -7.81 27.30
CA ARG A 64 -16.21 -8.65 27.82
C ARG A 64 -16.89 -9.47 26.72
N GLY A 65 -16.39 -9.43 25.48
CA GLY A 65 -17.01 -10.09 24.32
C GLY A 65 -18.22 -9.35 23.76
N GLU A 66 -18.46 -8.11 24.17
CA GLU A 66 -19.58 -7.31 23.67
C GLU A 66 -19.24 -6.69 22.31
N THR A 67 -20.22 -6.70 21.40
CA THR A 67 -20.15 -5.91 20.17
C THR A 67 -20.27 -4.42 20.51
N VAL A 68 -19.33 -3.63 20.02
CA VAL A 68 -19.29 -2.18 20.20
C VAL A 68 -20.06 -1.50 19.09
N THR A 69 -21.11 -0.76 19.46
CA THR A 69 -21.99 -0.02 18.56
C THR A 69 -21.59 1.45 18.36
N GLN A 70 -20.39 1.84 18.83
CA GLN A 70 -19.88 3.20 18.67
C GLN A 70 -19.79 3.55 17.19
N THR A 71 -20.54 4.56 16.75
CA THR A 71 -20.51 5.03 15.38
C THR A 71 -19.25 5.87 15.15
N VAL A 72 -18.66 5.71 13.95
CA VAL A 72 -17.54 6.51 13.48
C VAL A 72 -18.00 7.20 12.20
N PRO A 73 -17.82 8.52 12.05
CA PRO A 73 -18.14 9.20 10.80
C PRO A 73 -17.42 8.57 9.61
N CYS A 74 -18.22 8.07 8.66
CA CYS A 74 -17.78 7.46 7.41
C CYS A 74 -18.67 8.01 6.28
N ARG A 75 -18.06 8.44 5.17
CA ARG A 75 -18.80 8.84 3.98
C ARG A 75 -19.35 7.61 3.25
N SER A 76 -20.54 7.72 2.66
CA SER A 76 -21.07 6.66 1.79
C SER A 76 -20.25 6.48 0.50
N THR A 77 -19.69 7.58 0.00
CA THR A 77 -18.84 7.62 -1.20
C THR A 77 -17.52 8.28 -0.82
N PRO A 78 -16.37 7.62 -1.09
CA PRO A 78 -15.08 8.19 -0.77
C PRO A 78 -14.83 9.45 -1.60
N LEU A 79 -14.04 10.38 -1.06
CA LEU A 79 -13.56 11.52 -1.85
C LEU A 79 -12.64 11.05 -2.98
N ARG A 80 -12.74 11.71 -4.14
CA ARG A 80 -11.86 11.46 -5.28
C ARG A 80 -10.83 12.58 -5.38
N ILE A 81 -9.57 12.20 -5.58
CA ILE A 81 -8.47 13.14 -5.80
C ILE A 81 -7.97 12.92 -7.22
N ALA A 82 -8.20 13.91 -8.09
CA ALA A 82 -7.74 13.86 -9.46
C ALA A 82 -6.25 14.26 -9.56
N PRO A 83 -5.52 13.75 -10.57
CA PRO A 83 -4.20 14.27 -10.91
C PRO A 83 -4.23 15.77 -11.17
N GLU A 84 -3.21 16.48 -10.68
CA GLU A 84 -3.02 17.89 -10.96
C GLU A 84 -2.47 18.08 -12.39
N ALA A 85 -3.03 19.06 -13.11
CA ALA A 85 -2.65 19.30 -14.49
C ALA A 85 -1.17 19.73 -14.66
N GLY A 86 -0.67 19.67 -15.89
CA GLY A 86 0.63 20.21 -16.29
C GLY A 86 1.76 19.19 -16.40
N LEU A 87 1.48 17.89 -16.41
CA LEU A 87 2.47 16.83 -16.67
C LEU A 87 2.15 16.00 -17.93
N GLN A 88 1.03 16.28 -18.60
CA GLN A 88 0.51 15.45 -19.70
C GLN A 88 1.45 15.36 -20.91
N ASP A 89 2.24 16.40 -21.15
CA ASP A 89 3.22 16.48 -22.23
C ASP A 89 4.63 16.01 -21.79
N VAL A 90 4.81 15.65 -20.51
CA VAL A 90 6.04 15.01 -20.02
C VAL A 90 6.02 13.50 -20.27
N VAL A 91 4.83 12.91 -20.38
CA VAL A 91 4.64 11.46 -20.56
C VAL A 91 3.95 11.19 -21.89
N SER A 92 4.63 10.49 -22.80
CA SER A 92 4.04 10.07 -24.08
C SER A 92 3.11 8.86 -23.91
N SER A 93 2.25 8.62 -24.91
CA SER A 93 1.45 7.39 -24.96
C SER A 93 2.32 6.13 -24.97
N ASP A 94 3.49 6.19 -25.62
CA ASP A 94 4.41 5.07 -25.68
C ASP A 94 5.03 4.78 -24.30
N ASP A 95 5.33 5.81 -23.52
CA ASP A 95 5.83 5.60 -22.16
C ASP A 95 4.79 4.87 -21.30
N VAL A 96 3.50 5.26 -21.39
CA VAL A 96 2.39 4.59 -20.70
C VAL A 96 2.20 3.16 -21.23
N ALA A 97 2.12 2.96 -22.55
CA ALA A 97 1.92 1.64 -23.13
C ALA A 97 3.03 0.66 -22.74
N THR A 98 4.29 1.10 -22.73
CA THR A 98 5.44 0.29 -22.32
C THR A 98 5.30 -0.22 -20.88
N VAL A 99 4.97 0.67 -19.93
CA VAL A 99 4.83 0.26 -18.53
C VAL A 99 3.58 -0.57 -18.27
N LEU A 100 2.47 -0.29 -18.97
CA LEU A 100 1.24 -1.09 -18.86
C LEU A 100 1.44 -2.52 -19.36
N CYS A 101 2.17 -2.72 -20.47
CA CYS A 101 2.57 -4.05 -20.92
C CYS A 101 3.27 -4.84 -19.82
N GLN A 102 4.08 -4.17 -19.00
CA GLN A 102 4.80 -4.79 -17.88
C GLN A 102 3.98 -4.95 -16.59
N ALA A 103 2.84 -4.27 -16.48
CA ALA A 103 1.97 -4.29 -15.30
C ALA A 103 0.74 -5.22 -15.42
N LEU A 104 0.54 -5.88 -16.57
CA LEU A 104 -0.60 -6.77 -16.80
C LEU A 104 -0.76 -7.86 -15.72
N PRO A 105 -2.02 -8.24 -15.41
CA PRO A 105 -2.37 -9.17 -14.34
C PRO A 105 -2.09 -10.66 -14.63
N LEU A 106 -0.87 -10.98 -15.05
CA LEU A 106 -0.49 -12.31 -15.55
C LEU A 106 0.07 -13.22 -14.44
N TRP A 107 -0.74 -13.53 -13.42
CA TRP A 107 -0.37 -14.44 -12.33
C TRP A 107 -1.54 -15.30 -11.88
N HIS A 108 -1.26 -16.54 -11.47
CA HIS A 108 -2.29 -17.44 -10.94
C HIS A 108 -1.70 -18.54 -10.04
N PRO A 109 -2.27 -18.77 -8.84
CA PRO A 109 -3.21 -17.88 -8.15
C PRO A 109 -2.51 -16.60 -7.62
N PRO A 110 -3.22 -15.45 -7.51
CA PRO A 110 -2.69 -14.23 -6.89
C PRO A 110 -2.34 -14.35 -5.41
N SER A 111 -1.46 -13.47 -4.93
CA SER A 111 -1.37 -13.12 -3.50
C SER A 111 -2.25 -11.91 -3.19
N VAL A 112 -2.66 -11.70 -1.92
CA VAL A 112 -3.43 -10.50 -1.54
C VAL A 112 -2.72 -9.20 -1.93
N PRO A 113 -1.40 -9.03 -1.71
CA PRO A 113 -0.68 -7.87 -2.23
C PRO A 113 -0.78 -7.71 -3.75
N SER A 114 -0.68 -8.80 -4.53
CA SER A 114 -0.85 -8.73 -5.99
C SER A 114 -2.23 -8.21 -6.38
N VAL A 115 -3.28 -8.64 -5.67
CA VAL A 115 -4.64 -8.17 -5.89
C VAL A 115 -4.78 -6.69 -5.57
N TYR A 116 -4.14 -6.21 -4.50
CA TYR A 116 -4.14 -4.78 -4.16
C TYR A 116 -3.53 -3.93 -5.26
N HIS A 117 -2.35 -4.31 -5.75
CA HIS A 117 -1.67 -3.59 -6.81
C HIS A 117 -2.47 -3.60 -8.12
N SER A 118 -3.08 -4.74 -8.46
CA SER A 118 -3.99 -4.82 -9.60
C SER A 118 -5.20 -3.90 -9.46
N LEU A 119 -5.90 -3.96 -8.32
CA LEU A 119 -7.09 -3.15 -8.11
C LEU A 119 -6.75 -1.66 -8.07
N LYS A 120 -5.59 -1.28 -7.51
CA LYS A 120 -5.12 0.10 -7.46
C LYS A 120 -4.79 0.66 -8.84
N LEU A 121 -4.17 -0.16 -9.70
CA LEU A 121 -3.77 0.24 -11.04
C LEU A 121 -4.96 0.24 -12.01
N TRP A 122 -5.70 -0.87 -12.07
CA TRP A 122 -6.66 -1.12 -13.14
C TRP A 122 -8.11 -0.78 -12.74
N GLY A 123 -8.40 -0.68 -11.45
CA GLY A 123 -9.73 -0.35 -10.95
C GLY A 123 -10.72 -1.54 -10.95
N PRO A 124 -11.86 -1.37 -10.25
CA PRO A 124 -12.85 -2.43 -10.03
C PRO A 124 -13.65 -2.77 -11.31
N GLU A 125 -13.71 -1.85 -12.27
CA GLU A 125 -14.48 -2.03 -13.51
C GLU A 125 -13.65 -2.61 -14.67
N SER A 126 -12.37 -2.93 -14.43
CA SER A 126 -11.51 -3.55 -15.45
C SER A 126 -11.96 -4.98 -15.80
N ASP A 127 -11.83 -5.35 -17.08
CA ASP A 127 -12.21 -6.66 -17.61
C ASP A 127 -11.19 -7.19 -18.64
N PHE A 128 -10.26 -8.04 -18.18
CA PHE A 128 -9.21 -8.60 -19.02
C PHE A 128 -9.68 -9.89 -19.67
N THR A 129 -10.04 -9.82 -20.95
CA THR A 129 -10.52 -10.97 -21.74
C THR A 129 -9.42 -11.97 -22.10
N GLU A 130 -9.81 -13.19 -22.47
CA GLU A 130 -8.88 -14.22 -22.97
C GLU A 130 -8.08 -13.75 -24.20
N ALA A 131 -8.68 -12.91 -25.06
CA ALA A 131 -7.97 -12.31 -26.19
C ALA A 131 -6.81 -11.43 -25.73
N MET A 132 -7.00 -10.66 -24.65
CA MET A 132 -6.01 -9.71 -24.13
C MET A 132 -4.91 -10.38 -23.31
N VAL A 133 -5.25 -11.37 -22.48
CA VAL A 133 -4.32 -11.93 -21.49
C VAL A 133 -4.16 -13.45 -21.55
N GLY A 134 -4.87 -14.14 -22.44
CA GLY A 134 -4.89 -15.60 -22.56
C GLY A 134 -5.70 -16.27 -21.45
N ASP A 135 -5.32 -17.49 -21.07
CA ASP A 135 -6.00 -18.33 -20.06
C ASP A 135 -6.07 -17.72 -18.65
N LEU A 136 -5.50 -16.52 -18.45
CA LEU A 136 -5.50 -15.76 -17.21
C LEU A 136 -6.51 -14.60 -17.22
N ALA A 137 -7.58 -14.74 -18.01
CA ALA A 137 -8.68 -13.77 -18.01
C ALA A 137 -9.18 -13.53 -16.58
N THR A 138 -9.37 -12.26 -16.23
CA THR A 138 -9.70 -11.83 -14.85
C THR A 138 -10.32 -10.43 -14.89
N SER A 139 -10.87 -9.96 -13.78
CA SER A 139 -11.54 -8.66 -13.71
C SER A 139 -11.31 -7.96 -12.38
N GLY A 140 -11.50 -6.64 -12.38
CA GLY A 140 -11.52 -5.83 -11.18
C GLY A 140 -12.58 -6.28 -10.18
N ASN A 141 -13.73 -6.77 -10.65
CA ASN A 141 -14.78 -7.32 -9.80
C ASN A 141 -14.35 -8.61 -9.08
N GLU A 142 -13.56 -9.47 -9.75
CA GLU A 142 -12.99 -10.66 -9.12
C GLU A 142 -11.97 -10.28 -8.04
N TRP A 143 -11.09 -9.31 -8.32
CA TRP A 143 -10.14 -8.78 -7.34
C TRP A 143 -10.82 -8.13 -6.15
N LEU A 144 -11.87 -7.34 -6.39
CA LEU A 144 -12.66 -6.73 -5.34
C LEU A 144 -13.30 -7.81 -4.47
N LYS A 145 -13.87 -8.87 -5.07
CA LYS A 145 -14.41 -10.02 -4.35
C LYS A 145 -13.34 -10.74 -3.51
N ILE A 146 -12.12 -10.90 -4.01
CA ILE A 146 -11.01 -11.48 -3.24
C ILE A 146 -10.74 -10.69 -1.96
N VAL A 147 -10.74 -9.35 -2.03
CA VAL A 147 -10.39 -8.51 -0.88
C VAL A 147 -11.57 -8.14 0.02
N THR A 148 -12.80 -8.54 -0.32
CA THR A 148 -13.99 -8.29 0.49
C THR A 148 -14.74 -9.55 0.90
N ASN A 149 -14.36 -10.74 0.42
CA ASN A 149 -14.99 -11.99 0.81
C ASN A 149 -13.93 -13.02 1.19
N ASP A 150 -13.92 -13.40 2.46
CA ASP A 150 -12.90 -14.28 3.03
C ASP A 150 -12.86 -15.66 2.37
N ALA A 151 -14.02 -16.25 2.08
CA ALA A 151 -14.09 -17.54 1.38
C ALA A 151 -13.51 -17.44 -0.03
N ALA A 152 -13.85 -16.38 -0.77
CA ALA A 152 -13.29 -16.12 -2.09
C ALA A 152 -11.78 -15.84 -2.01
N CYS A 153 -11.32 -15.11 -0.99
CA CYS A 153 -9.90 -14.91 -0.74
C CYS A 153 -9.19 -16.25 -0.58
N ARG A 154 -9.73 -17.18 0.23
CA ARG A 154 -9.12 -18.49 0.44
C ARG A 154 -9.09 -19.37 -0.82
N GLU A 155 -10.14 -19.30 -1.62
CA GLU A 155 -10.31 -20.09 -2.84
C GLU A 155 -9.42 -19.59 -3.98
N LEU A 156 -9.34 -18.27 -4.18
CA LEU A 156 -8.78 -17.66 -5.38
C LEU A 156 -7.36 -17.12 -5.19
N THR A 157 -6.79 -17.18 -3.97
CA THR A 157 -5.39 -16.76 -3.72
C THR A 157 -4.48 -17.94 -3.45
N VAL A 158 -3.17 -17.69 -3.40
CA VAL A 158 -2.17 -18.69 -3.00
C VAL A 158 -2.61 -19.39 -1.69
N PRO A 159 -2.45 -20.72 -1.58
CA PRO A 159 -2.92 -21.50 -0.41
C PRO A 159 -1.96 -21.38 0.77
N VAL A 160 -1.58 -20.14 1.12
CA VAL A 160 -0.61 -19.81 2.18
C VAL A 160 -1.25 -18.78 3.10
N GLY A 161 -1.68 -19.24 4.27
CA GLY A 161 -2.42 -18.46 5.26
C GLY A 161 -3.83 -18.99 5.52
N ASP A 162 -4.41 -18.54 6.63
CA ASP A 162 -5.75 -18.88 7.05
C ASP A 162 -6.75 -17.83 6.51
N SER A 163 -7.45 -17.14 7.40
CA SER A 163 -8.43 -16.13 7.06
C SER A 163 -7.77 -14.76 6.87
N TYR A 164 -8.40 -13.93 6.07
CA TYR A 164 -8.00 -12.57 5.73
C TYR A 164 -8.92 -11.52 6.38
N LEU A 165 -10.22 -11.83 6.51
CA LEU A 165 -11.23 -10.96 7.12
C LEU A 165 -11.83 -11.63 8.35
N LEU A 166 -11.58 -11.02 9.51
CA LEU A 166 -11.95 -11.57 10.81
C LEU A 166 -13.11 -10.80 11.42
N ASP A 167 -13.92 -11.50 12.21
CA ASP A 167 -14.88 -10.85 13.09
C ASP A 167 -14.14 -10.00 14.14
N SER A 168 -14.64 -8.79 14.37
CA SER A 168 -14.12 -7.92 15.41
C SER A 168 -15.25 -7.36 16.27
N PRO A 169 -15.03 -7.15 17.58
CA PRO A 169 -15.99 -6.44 18.43
C PRO A 169 -16.27 -5.02 17.93
N TYR A 170 -15.41 -4.45 17.07
CA TYR A 170 -15.59 -3.11 16.50
C TYR A 170 -16.13 -3.12 15.05
N GLY A 171 -16.29 -4.28 14.42
CA GLY A 171 -16.67 -4.38 13.01
C GLY A 171 -16.06 -5.58 12.31
N ILE A 172 -15.29 -5.33 11.26
CA ILE A 172 -14.55 -6.34 10.50
C ILE A 172 -13.08 -5.96 10.53
N ARG A 173 -12.22 -6.89 10.94
CA ARG A 173 -10.78 -6.67 11.01
C ARG A 173 -10.09 -7.30 9.82
N VAL A 174 -9.21 -6.54 9.17
CA VAL A 174 -8.28 -7.07 8.16
C VAL A 174 -7.07 -7.67 8.87
N VAL A 175 -6.60 -8.83 8.41
CA VAL A 175 -5.38 -9.44 8.92
C VAL A 175 -4.16 -8.67 8.43
N LEU A 176 -3.31 -8.23 9.38
CA LEU A 176 -2.07 -7.50 9.12
C LEU A 176 -0.88 -8.46 9.20
N ALA A 177 0.02 -8.38 8.21
CA ALA A 177 1.24 -9.19 8.17
C ALA A 177 2.09 -9.00 9.45
N GLY A 178 2.70 -10.09 9.93
CA GLY A 178 3.50 -10.07 11.16
C GLY A 178 2.70 -10.14 12.46
N THR A 179 1.36 -10.24 12.40
CA THR A 179 0.53 -10.57 13.57
C THR A 179 0.40 -12.09 13.76
N ALA A 180 -0.03 -12.52 14.96
CA ALA A 180 -0.20 -13.95 15.27
C ALA A 180 -1.22 -14.65 14.35
N ASP A 181 -2.14 -13.87 13.76
CA ASP A 181 -3.20 -14.35 12.87
C ASP A 181 -2.76 -14.39 11.39
N ALA A 182 -1.54 -13.96 11.08
CA ALA A 182 -1.11 -13.70 9.71
C ALA A 182 -0.10 -14.71 9.15
N VAL A 183 -0.26 -15.01 7.86
CA VAL A 183 0.80 -15.59 7.01
C VAL A 183 1.00 -14.64 5.82
N GLU A 184 2.26 -14.36 5.48
CA GLU A 184 2.69 -13.20 4.67
C GLU A 184 1.91 -12.96 3.36
N TYR A 185 1.38 -14.00 2.72
CA TYR A 185 0.77 -13.88 1.38
C TYR A 185 -0.75 -13.67 1.38
N ARG A 186 -1.40 -13.78 2.55
CA ARG A 186 -2.84 -13.56 2.75
C ARG A 186 -3.09 -12.61 3.93
N ALA A 187 -2.48 -11.44 3.85
CA ALA A 187 -2.60 -10.36 4.81
C ALA A 187 -2.35 -9.02 4.09
N GLU A 188 -2.83 -7.91 4.66
CA GLU A 188 -2.33 -6.60 4.26
C GLU A 188 -0.91 -6.39 4.81
N ALA A 189 -0.02 -5.78 4.04
CA ALA A 189 1.35 -5.53 4.47
C ALA A 189 1.44 -4.35 5.43
N HIS A 190 0.52 -3.38 5.25
CA HIS A 190 0.52 -2.13 5.98
C HIS A 190 -0.87 -1.86 6.55
N TYR A 191 -0.91 -1.27 7.74
CA TYR A 191 -2.15 -1.02 8.45
C TYR A 191 -3.04 0.00 7.72
N GLY A 192 -4.25 -0.42 7.33
CA GLY A 192 -5.20 0.44 6.61
C GLY A 192 -5.01 0.48 5.09
N GLN A 193 -4.13 -0.35 4.55
CA GLN A 193 -3.84 -0.42 3.13
C GLN A 193 -5.09 -0.79 2.31
N LEU A 194 -5.92 -1.73 2.79
CA LEU A 194 -7.19 -2.04 2.15
C LEU A 194 -8.11 -0.82 2.05
N LEU A 195 -8.22 -0.03 3.12
CA LEU A 195 -9.14 1.11 3.19
C LEU A 195 -8.68 2.26 2.29
N MET A 196 -7.38 2.50 2.21
CA MET A 196 -6.81 3.43 1.22
C MET A 196 -7.17 2.98 -0.19
N LEU A 197 -6.90 1.70 -0.52
CA LEU A 197 -7.16 1.12 -1.83
C LEU A 197 -8.62 1.26 -2.25
N LEU A 198 -9.56 0.86 -1.39
CA LEU A 198 -11.00 0.94 -1.67
C LEU A 198 -11.47 2.40 -1.84
N GLY A 199 -10.89 3.32 -1.06
CA GLY A 199 -11.13 4.75 -1.20
C GLY A 199 -10.67 5.29 -2.56
N GLU A 200 -9.45 4.96 -2.98
CA GLU A 200 -8.91 5.35 -4.29
C GLU A 200 -9.71 4.76 -5.46
N ALA A 201 -10.12 3.50 -5.33
CA ALA A 201 -10.93 2.79 -6.32
C ALA A 201 -12.38 3.30 -6.40
N GLY A 202 -12.81 4.17 -5.47
CA GLY A 202 -14.16 4.70 -5.46
C GLY A 202 -15.24 3.71 -4.99
N VAL A 203 -14.85 2.61 -4.35
CA VAL A 203 -15.77 1.61 -3.79
C VAL A 203 -16.58 2.27 -2.68
N PRO A 204 -17.92 2.15 -2.61
CA PRO A 204 -18.72 2.81 -1.59
C PRO A 204 -18.60 2.15 -0.20
N SER A 205 -18.84 2.89 0.88
CA SER A 205 -18.72 2.34 2.25
C SER A 205 -19.74 1.23 2.52
N THR A 206 -20.86 1.24 1.79
CA THR A 206 -21.91 0.23 1.87
C THR A 206 -21.59 -1.03 1.07
N PHE A 207 -20.43 -1.10 0.42
CA PHE A 207 -20.05 -2.28 -0.36
C PHE A 207 -19.94 -3.52 0.56
N PRO A 208 -20.50 -4.68 0.18
CA PRO A 208 -20.54 -5.86 1.05
C PRO A 208 -19.15 -6.43 1.36
N VAL A 209 -18.99 -6.86 2.61
CA VAL A 209 -17.80 -7.57 3.10
C VAL A 209 -18.25 -8.82 3.88
N VAL A 210 -17.61 -9.96 3.65
CA VAL A 210 -17.93 -11.25 4.29
C VAL A 210 -16.70 -11.79 4.98
N THR A 211 -16.82 -12.06 6.29
CA THR A 211 -15.73 -12.56 7.13
C THR A 211 -15.60 -14.08 7.09
N GLU A 212 -14.58 -14.62 7.76
CA GLU A 212 -14.34 -16.05 7.90
C GLU A 212 -15.52 -16.84 8.50
N SER A 213 -16.31 -16.22 9.38
CA SER A 213 -17.46 -16.85 10.03
C SER A 213 -18.70 -16.87 9.14
N GLY A 214 -18.63 -16.23 7.96
CA GLY A 214 -19.77 -15.97 7.09
C GLY A 214 -20.59 -14.75 7.52
N LYS A 215 -20.13 -13.97 8.51
CA LYS A 215 -20.79 -12.70 8.87
C LYS A 215 -20.72 -11.73 7.70
N GLU A 216 -21.89 -11.22 7.32
CA GLU A 216 -22.02 -10.14 6.34
C GLU A 216 -21.93 -8.78 7.05
N GLY A 217 -21.18 -7.87 6.45
CA GLY A 217 -21.06 -6.48 6.82
C GLY A 217 -20.65 -5.64 5.61
N THR A 218 -19.98 -4.52 5.85
CA THR A 218 -19.68 -3.53 4.82
C THR A 218 -18.26 -2.96 4.97
N VAL A 219 -17.81 -2.21 3.96
CA VAL A 219 -16.56 -1.43 4.04
C VAL A 219 -16.59 -0.44 5.21
N GLU A 220 -17.75 0.10 5.57
CA GLU A 220 -17.93 0.93 6.77
C GLU A 220 -17.59 0.16 8.06
N ASP A 221 -17.91 -1.14 8.14
CA ASP A 221 -17.54 -1.97 9.29
C ASP A 221 -16.03 -2.22 9.38
N VAL A 222 -15.36 -2.31 8.23
CA VAL A 222 -13.88 -2.40 8.16
C VAL A 222 -13.26 -1.08 8.61
N TYR A 223 -13.77 0.03 8.08
CA TYR A 223 -13.29 1.37 8.42
C TYR A 223 -13.50 1.69 9.91
N ARG A 224 -14.66 1.34 10.47
CA ARG A 224 -14.95 1.53 11.90
C ARG A 224 -13.99 0.75 12.79
N ASP A 225 -13.66 -0.50 12.45
CA ASP A 225 -12.67 -1.27 13.20
C ASP A 225 -11.30 -0.60 13.18
N ALA A 226 -10.86 -0.17 12.00
CA ALA A 226 -9.59 0.52 11.83
C ALA A 226 -9.55 1.82 12.66
N VAL A 227 -10.53 2.71 12.55
CA VAL A 227 -10.55 3.97 13.31
C VAL A 227 -10.60 3.73 14.82
N LEU A 228 -11.35 2.75 15.29
CA LEU A 228 -11.41 2.42 16.72
C LEU A 228 -10.11 1.79 17.23
N ARG A 229 -9.30 1.16 16.38
CA ARG A 229 -7.97 0.63 16.74
C ARG A 229 -6.82 1.59 16.46
N PHE A 230 -7.10 2.73 15.85
CA PHE A 230 -6.11 3.69 15.42
C PHE A 230 -5.22 4.15 16.59
N SER A 231 -3.92 4.22 16.29
CA SER A 231 -2.88 4.75 17.17
C SER A 231 -1.72 5.27 16.33
N LEU A 232 -1.13 6.39 16.72
CA LEU A 232 0.09 6.95 16.11
C LEU A 232 1.34 6.12 16.41
N ALA A 233 1.25 5.13 17.29
CA ALA A 233 2.32 4.15 17.51
C ALA A 233 2.46 3.14 16.36
N HIS A 234 1.45 3.04 15.50
CA HIS A 234 1.51 2.25 14.27
C HIS A 234 2.01 3.09 13.09
N GLU A 235 1.99 2.51 11.91
CA GLU A 235 2.23 3.15 10.62
C GLU A 235 0.99 3.97 10.18
N PRO A 236 1.02 5.32 10.19
CA PRO A 236 -0.13 6.14 9.85
C PRO A 236 -0.31 6.38 8.35
N GLU A 237 0.66 6.07 7.47
CA GLU A 237 0.68 6.47 6.05
C GLU A 237 -0.61 6.08 5.30
N PHE A 238 -0.98 4.80 5.34
CA PHE A 238 -2.17 4.32 4.64
C PHE A 238 -3.46 4.76 5.31
N MET A 239 -3.48 4.75 6.65
CA MET A 239 -4.62 5.27 7.41
C MET A 239 -4.85 6.77 7.20
N ALA A 240 -3.80 7.55 6.98
CA ALA A 240 -3.89 8.98 6.68
C ALA A 240 -4.68 9.21 5.38
N CYS A 241 -4.38 8.43 4.34
CA CYS A 241 -5.15 8.46 3.09
C CYS A 241 -6.59 7.97 3.30
N ALA A 242 -6.79 6.85 4.00
CA ALA A 242 -8.13 6.33 4.30
C ALA A 242 -8.99 7.35 5.05
N LEU A 243 -8.44 8.02 6.07
CA LEU A 243 -9.11 9.09 6.80
C LEU A 243 -9.46 10.27 5.88
N ALA A 244 -8.55 10.65 4.97
CA ALA A 244 -8.83 11.70 4.00
C ALA A 244 -10.02 11.34 3.09
N TYR A 245 -10.07 10.09 2.58
CA TYR A 245 -11.15 9.63 1.71
C TYR A 245 -12.50 9.48 2.42
N TRP A 246 -12.49 9.00 3.67
CA TRP A 246 -13.69 8.50 4.34
C TRP A 246 -14.17 9.32 5.55
N HIS A 247 -13.28 10.09 6.19
CA HIS A 247 -13.61 10.84 7.41
C HIS A 247 -13.97 12.31 7.14
N ALA A 248 -13.36 12.91 6.12
CA ALA A 248 -13.59 14.30 5.76
C ALA A 248 -15.09 14.60 5.52
N PRO A 249 -15.62 15.76 5.99
CA PRO A 249 -14.90 16.93 6.49
C PRO A 249 -14.67 16.95 8.02
N LYS A 250 -14.94 15.85 8.74
CA LYS A 250 -14.63 15.79 10.17
C LYS A 250 -13.11 15.79 10.34
N LYS A 251 -12.62 16.60 11.29
CA LYS A 251 -11.17 16.82 11.49
C LYS A 251 -10.57 15.94 12.57
N THR A 252 -11.41 15.38 13.43
CA THR A 252 -11.00 14.68 14.65
C THR A 252 -11.83 13.42 14.85
N TRP A 253 -11.21 12.39 15.39
CA TRP A 253 -11.84 11.13 15.76
C TRP A 253 -11.33 10.66 17.12
N ARG A 254 -12.03 9.67 17.69
CA ARG A 254 -11.61 9.00 18.93
C ARG A 254 -11.46 7.51 18.70
N ASN A 255 -10.39 6.94 19.23
CA ASN A 255 -10.20 5.49 19.19
C ASN A 255 -10.98 4.79 20.33
N ARG A 256 -10.81 3.48 20.44
CA ARG A 256 -11.47 2.62 21.45
C ARG A 256 -11.08 2.90 22.90
N LEU A 257 -9.94 3.57 23.12
CA LEU A 257 -9.45 4.02 24.42
C LEU A 257 -9.98 5.42 24.78
N GLY A 258 -10.67 6.08 23.86
CA GLY A 258 -11.16 7.44 24.02
C GLY A 258 -10.11 8.52 23.71
N GLU A 259 -8.93 8.12 23.23
CA GLU A 259 -7.88 9.04 22.78
C GLU A 259 -8.37 9.78 21.54
N GLU A 260 -8.25 11.10 21.55
CA GLU A 260 -8.64 11.96 20.44
C GLU A 260 -7.44 12.22 19.54
N TYR A 261 -7.66 12.12 18.25
CA TYR A 261 -6.68 12.41 17.20
C TYR A 261 -7.26 13.37 16.18
N SER A 262 -6.38 14.06 15.48
CA SER A 262 -6.69 14.98 14.39
C SER A 262 -5.82 14.74 13.17
N PHE A 263 -6.19 15.33 12.03
CA PHE A 263 -5.31 15.36 10.85
C PHE A 263 -3.97 16.06 11.14
N ASP A 264 -3.94 17.04 12.04
CA ASP A 264 -2.70 17.69 12.47
C ASP A 264 -1.76 16.71 13.18
N ASP A 265 -2.29 15.82 14.04
CA ASP A 265 -1.47 14.82 14.74
C ASP A 265 -0.90 13.77 13.77
N VAL A 266 -1.70 13.36 12.78
CA VAL A 266 -1.30 12.41 11.73
C VAL A 266 -0.21 13.01 10.85
N ILE A 267 -0.42 14.21 10.32
CA ILE A 267 0.59 14.90 9.51
C ILE A 267 1.83 15.17 10.35
N GLY A 268 1.69 15.70 11.56
CA GLY A 268 2.83 15.94 12.45
C GLY A 268 3.71 14.69 12.61
N THR A 269 3.10 13.54 12.87
CA THR A 269 3.80 12.25 13.01
C THR A 269 4.53 11.84 11.73
N LEU A 270 3.93 12.05 10.55
CA LEU A 270 4.58 11.77 9.27
C LEU A 270 5.77 12.70 9.00
N LEU A 271 5.61 14.00 9.27
CA LEU A 271 6.65 15.01 9.00
C LEU A 271 7.83 14.95 9.98
N ASP A 272 7.63 14.37 11.17
CA ASP A 272 8.67 14.17 12.18
C ASP A 272 9.61 13.00 11.85
N ARG A 273 9.23 12.13 10.91
CA ARG A 273 10.05 10.99 10.49
C ARG A 273 11.18 11.42 9.53
N PRO A 274 12.38 10.82 9.65
CA PRO A 274 13.41 10.91 8.63
C PRO A 274 12.90 10.50 7.25
N PHE A 275 13.41 11.15 6.20
CA PHE A 275 13.08 10.74 4.83
C PHE A 275 13.56 9.32 4.56
N GLY A 276 12.71 8.50 3.95
CA GLY A 276 12.96 7.07 3.74
C GLY A 276 12.46 6.16 4.88
N GLU A 277 12.10 6.71 6.04
CA GLU A 277 11.52 5.89 7.12
C GLU A 277 10.02 5.65 6.88
N GLY A 278 9.58 4.40 7.11
CA GLY A 278 8.18 3.99 7.01
C GLY A 278 7.87 3.07 5.84
N SER A 279 6.58 3.03 5.46
CA SER A 279 6.04 2.16 4.42
C SER A 279 6.79 2.25 3.10
N CYS A 280 7.10 1.10 2.49
CA CYS A 280 7.77 1.04 1.19
C CYS A 280 9.01 1.93 1.14
N GLY A 281 9.88 1.84 2.16
CA GLY A 281 11.07 2.66 2.28
C GLY A 281 10.75 4.16 2.37
N GLY A 282 9.68 4.53 3.09
CA GLY A 282 9.23 5.90 3.33
C GLY A 282 8.52 6.59 2.16
N CYS A 283 8.33 5.91 1.02
CA CYS A 283 7.79 6.54 -0.18
C CYS A 283 6.29 6.89 -0.08
N HIS A 284 5.55 6.28 0.86
CA HIS A 284 4.14 6.61 1.07
C HIS A 284 3.91 7.84 1.95
N ALA A 285 4.87 8.25 2.78
CA ALA A 285 4.73 9.47 3.58
C ALA A 285 4.42 10.71 2.71
N PRO A 286 5.16 11.03 1.63
CA PRO A 286 4.80 12.17 0.77
C PRO A 286 3.46 11.98 0.05
N TYR A 287 3.10 10.74 -0.31
CA TYR A 287 1.80 10.45 -0.91
C TYR A 287 0.66 10.83 0.04
N SER A 288 0.73 10.41 1.30
CA SER A 288 -0.27 10.72 2.33
C SER A 288 -0.36 12.21 2.63
N VAL A 289 0.79 12.90 2.68
CA VAL A 289 0.83 14.36 2.89
C VAL A 289 0.12 15.08 1.75
N VAL A 290 0.40 14.72 0.50
CA VAL A 290 -0.26 15.32 -0.67
C VAL A 290 -1.75 15.03 -0.67
N VAL A 291 -2.17 13.79 -0.43
CA VAL A 291 -3.59 13.40 -0.35
C VAL A 291 -4.33 14.26 0.68
N ILE A 292 -3.77 14.44 1.88
CA ILE A 292 -4.39 15.27 2.91
C ILE A 292 -4.42 16.74 2.50
N LEU A 293 -3.34 17.29 1.92
CA LEU A 293 -3.32 18.68 1.44
C LEU A 293 -4.39 18.93 0.38
N ARG A 294 -4.57 18.00 -0.57
CA ARG A 294 -5.61 18.12 -1.61
C ARG A 294 -7.02 18.10 -1.03
N VAL A 295 -7.27 17.25 -0.04
CA VAL A 295 -8.59 17.23 0.64
C VAL A 295 -8.77 18.45 1.56
N ASP A 296 -7.69 18.94 2.15
CA ASP A 296 -7.67 20.15 2.98
C ASP A 296 -7.96 21.43 2.19
N GLU A 297 -7.59 21.51 0.92
CA GLU A 297 -7.98 22.62 0.02
C GLU A 297 -9.51 22.79 -0.06
N GLU A 298 -10.25 21.68 -0.04
CA GLU A 298 -11.71 21.66 -0.18
C GLU A 298 -12.46 21.69 1.17
N HIS A 299 -11.87 21.11 2.21
CA HIS A 299 -12.57 20.86 3.49
C HIS A 299 -11.91 21.49 4.71
N GLY A 300 -10.74 22.09 4.56
CA GLY A 300 -10.00 22.76 5.63
C GLY A 300 -9.68 21.83 6.80
N LEU A 301 -9.15 20.63 6.53
CA LEU A 301 -8.80 19.62 7.53
C LEU A 301 -7.70 20.06 8.50
N LEU A 302 -6.71 20.80 8.02
CA LEU A 302 -5.49 21.15 8.77
C LEU A 302 -5.60 22.53 9.41
N SER A 303 -4.85 22.73 10.50
CA SER A 303 -4.59 24.10 10.97
C SER A 303 -3.70 24.85 9.96
N PRO A 304 -3.78 26.20 9.89
CA PRO A 304 -2.92 26.98 9.00
C PRO A 304 -1.42 26.73 9.23
N ALA A 305 -1.02 26.50 10.48
CA ALA A 305 0.36 26.20 10.84
C ALA A 305 0.80 24.81 10.32
N MET A 306 -0.04 23.79 10.48
CA MET A 306 0.26 22.46 9.98
C MET A 306 0.27 22.39 8.46
N ARG A 307 -0.67 23.05 7.78
CA ARG A 307 -0.66 23.20 6.32
C ARG A 307 0.66 23.77 5.82
N LYS A 308 1.08 24.91 6.39
CA LYS A 308 2.35 25.54 6.02
C LYS A 308 3.54 24.59 6.25
N ARG A 309 3.56 23.88 7.39
CA ARG A 309 4.61 22.91 7.72
C ARG A 309 4.67 21.77 6.70
N ALA A 310 3.53 21.23 6.28
CA ALA A 310 3.45 20.18 5.27
C ALA A 310 3.95 20.66 3.89
N GLU A 311 3.57 21.87 3.49
CA GLU A 311 4.08 22.49 2.25
C GLU A 311 5.60 22.69 2.29
N ASP A 312 6.13 23.25 3.39
CA ASP A 312 7.58 23.45 3.56
C ASP A 312 8.36 22.13 3.55
N TRP A 313 7.80 21.08 4.15
CA TRP A 313 8.38 19.73 4.13
C TRP A 313 8.40 19.14 2.71
N LEU A 314 7.32 19.31 1.92
CA LEU A 314 7.28 18.88 0.52
C LEU A 314 8.30 19.63 -0.35
N ARG A 315 8.48 20.94 -0.13
CA ARG A 315 9.53 21.71 -0.82
C ARG A 315 10.92 21.17 -0.50
N THR A 316 11.18 20.89 0.79
CA THR A 316 12.44 20.28 1.24
C THR A 316 12.66 18.91 0.59
N LEU A 317 11.60 18.10 0.48
CA LEU A 317 11.64 16.82 -0.22
C LEU A 317 11.98 17.01 -1.70
N CYS A 318 11.36 17.97 -2.39
CA CYS A 318 11.63 18.26 -3.79
C CYS A 318 13.10 18.63 -4.00
N ASP A 319 13.64 19.54 -3.19
CA ASP A 319 15.05 19.92 -3.25
C ASP A 319 15.98 18.70 -3.05
N ARG A 320 15.65 17.81 -2.11
CA ARG A 320 16.40 16.57 -1.87
C ARG A 320 16.32 15.60 -3.05
N LEU A 321 15.14 15.42 -3.63
CA LEU A 321 14.95 14.53 -4.78
C LEU A 321 15.74 15.05 -5.97
N GLU A 322 15.71 16.35 -6.27
CA GLU A 322 16.50 16.92 -7.36
C GLU A 322 18.00 16.74 -7.12
N ALA A 323 18.47 16.92 -5.89
CA ALA A 323 19.88 16.75 -5.54
C ALA A 323 20.35 15.28 -5.56
N ARG A 324 19.43 14.32 -5.41
CA ARG A 324 19.72 12.86 -5.35
C ARG A 324 19.30 12.11 -6.61
N GLN A 325 18.82 12.79 -7.63
CA GLN A 325 18.49 12.15 -8.89
C GLN A 325 19.77 11.66 -9.57
N SER A 326 19.79 10.40 -10.00
CA SER A 326 20.93 9.80 -10.68
C SER A 326 21.17 10.46 -12.05
N GLU A 327 22.33 10.19 -12.66
CA GLU A 327 22.62 10.61 -14.04
C GLU A 327 21.61 10.04 -15.05
N SER A 328 21.05 8.85 -14.79
CA SER A 328 19.99 8.27 -15.63
C SER A 328 18.65 8.98 -15.48
N GLY A 329 18.46 9.74 -14.40
CA GLY A 329 17.19 10.40 -14.06
C GLY A 329 16.35 9.67 -13.01
N ALA A 330 16.77 8.50 -12.53
CA ALA A 330 16.02 7.74 -11.53
C ALA A 330 16.35 8.17 -10.10
N TRP A 331 15.45 7.82 -9.18
CA TRP A 331 15.72 7.76 -7.75
C TRP A 331 15.84 6.31 -7.32
N GLY A 332 16.92 5.97 -6.62
CA GLY A 332 17.20 4.61 -6.14
C GLY A 332 16.96 4.45 -4.65
N ALA A 333 17.45 3.33 -4.11
CA ALA A 333 17.40 2.99 -2.69
C ALA A 333 18.03 4.04 -1.75
N ASP A 334 18.86 4.93 -2.27
CA ASP A 334 19.58 5.98 -1.55
C ASP A 334 18.86 7.34 -1.60
N TRP A 335 17.61 7.41 -2.03
CA TRP A 335 16.82 8.65 -2.03
C TRP A 335 16.64 9.22 -0.61
N GLY A 336 16.51 8.33 0.38
CA GLY A 336 16.27 8.64 1.79
C GLY A 336 17.52 8.52 2.67
N GLU A 337 17.27 8.42 3.98
CA GLU A 337 18.29 8.18 5.03
C GLU A 337 18.37 6.71 5.42
N THR A 338 17.33 5.94 5.09
CA THR A 338 17.24 4.48 5.26
C THR A 338 17.50 3.80 3.91
N GLY A 339 18.09 2.60 3.95
CA GLY A 339 18.61 1.92 2.76
C GLY A 339 17.63 1.00 2.01
N MET A 340 18.22 0.14 1.17
CA MET A 340 17.62 -0.69 0.10
C MET A 340 16.34 -1.47 0.43
N MET A 341 15.40 -1.51 -0.53
CA MET A 341 14.13 -2.23 -0.42
C MET A 341 14.23 -3.65 -0.97
N TRP A 342 14.70 -3.81 -2.22
CA TRP A 342 14.75 -5.09 -2.92
C TRP A 342 16.15 -5.70 -2.99
N ARG A 343 17.20 -4.90 -2.73
CA ARG A 343 18.61 -5.27 -2.95
C ARG A 343 18.86 -5.65 -4.42
N ASP A 344 18.08 -5.06 -5.32
CA ASP A 344 18.19 -5.15 -6.77
C ASP A 344 18.05 -3.73 -7.28
N GLU A 345 19.11 -3.23 -7.91
CA GLU A 345 19.22 -1.81 -8.26
C GLU A 345 18.12 -1.37 -9.23
N VAL A 346 17.77 -2.20 -10.21
CA VAL A 346 16.73 -1.88 -11.21
C VAL A 346 15.36 -1.86 -10.53
N LEU A 347 15.04 -2.88 -9.72
CA LEU A 347 13.76 -2.91 -9.01
C LEU A 347 13.64 -1.79 -7.97
N ASP A 348 14.74 -1.45 -7.28
CA ASP A 348 14.78 -0.32 -6.35
C ASP A 348 14.50 0.99 -7.10
N ARG A 349 15.15 1.22 -8.26
CA ARG A 349 14.91 2.43 -9.08
C ARG A 349 13.47 2.50 -9.59
N ILE A 350 12.91 1.41 -10.11
CA ILE A 350 11.52 1.36 -10.57
C ILE A 350 10.57 1.66 -9.42
N THR A 351 10.80 1.02 -8.27
CA THR A 351 9.92 1.18 -7.10
C THR A 351 9.94 2.62 -6.61
N VAL A 352 11.12 3.15 -6.29
CA VAL A 352 11.26 4.48 -5.71
C VAL A 352 10.81 5.55 -6.71
N THR A 353 11.24 5.46 -7.96
CA THR A 353 10.84 6.44 -8.99
C THR A 353 9.34 6.40 -9.28
N GLY A 354 8.74 5.21 -9.37
CA GLY A 354 7.30 5.04 -9.51
C GLY A 354 6.53 5.69 -8.36
N HIS A 355 6.87 5.40 -7.11
CA HIS A 355 6.18 5.99 -5.96
C HIS A 355 6.30 7.52 -5.92
N HIS A 356 7.49 8.08 -6.22
CA HIS A 356 7.64 9.53 -6.21
C HIS A 356 6.80 10.19 -7.30
N LEU A 357 6.76 9.62 -8.51
CA LEU A 357 5.95 10.16 -9.59
C LEU A 357 4.44 10.06 -9.30
N GLU A 358 3.97 9.07 -8.54
CA GLU A 358 2.55 8.98 -8.15
C GLU A 358 2.09 10.20 -7.32
N TRP A 359 2.81 10.57 -6.26
CA TRP A 359 2.40 11.73 -5.46
C TRP A 359 2.67 13.05 -6.18
N ILE A 360 3.73 13.13 -7.00
CA ILE A 360 4.04 14.31 -7.82
C ILE A 360 2.88 14.60 -8.79
N ALA A 361 2.27 13.55 -9.36
CA ALA A 361 1.12 13.70 -10.23
C ALA A 361 -0.09 14.32 -9.49
N LEU A 362 -0.27 14.04 -8.21
CA LEU A 362 -1.35 14.58 -7.38
C LEU A 362 -1.03 15.95 -6.76
N ALA A 363 0.25 16.29 -6.61
CA ALA A 363 0.70 17.48 -5.90
C ALA A 363 0.39 18.78 -6.67
N PRO A 364 0.02 19.88 -5.96
CA PRO A 364 -0.04 21.21 -6.54
C PRO A 364 1.25 21.56 -7.27
N LYS A 365 1.16 22.22 -8.43
CA LYS A 365 2.31 22.52 -9.31
C LYS A 365 3.51 23.14 -8.58
N HIS A 366 3.25 23.98 -7.59
CA HIS A 366 4.26 24.71 -6.84
C HIS A 366 4.91 23.91 -5.68
N LEU A 367 4.49 22.65 -5.48
CA LEU A 367 5.01 21.68 -4.51
C LEU A 367 5.60 20.44 -5.20
N ARG A 368 5.94 20.56 -6.48
CA ARG A 368 6.58 19.51 -7.28
C ARG A 368 8.07 19.80 -7.45
N PRO A 369 8.89 18.77 -7.72
CA PRO A 369 10.20 18.97 -8.30
C PRO A 369 10.13 19.72 -9.63
N SER A 370 11.27 20.22 -10.09
CA SER A 370 11.42 20.86 -11.38
C SER A 370 10.92 19.94 -12.50
N ARG A 371 10.31 20.56 -13.50
CA ARG A 371 9.77 19.85 -14.67
C ARG A 371 10.84 19.01 -15.38
N GLU A 372 12.08 19.49 -15.41
CA GLU A 372 13.21 18.77 -15.99
C GLU A 372 13.53 17.50 -15.21
N ALA A 373 13.58 17.57 -13.87
CA ALA A 373 13.79 16.39 -13.03
C ALA A 373 12.68 15.35 -13.25
N ILE A 374 11.41 15.80 -13.33
CA ILE A 374 10.28 14.91 -13.61
C ILE A 374 10.42 14.24 -14.99
N ALA A 375 10.80 15.00 -16.03
CA ALA A 375 10.99 14.45 -17.37
C ALA A 375 12.10 13.39 -17.41
N ARG A 376 13.23 13.63 -16.74
CA ARG A 376 14.31 12.64 -16.62
C ARG A 376 13.86 11.39 -15.87
N ALA A 377 13.05 11.55 -14.81
CA ALA A 377 12.49 10.43 -14.06
C ALA A 377 11.57 9.56 -14.92
N VAL A 378 10.72 10.15 -15.75
CA VAL A 378 9.85 9.41 -16.69
C VAL A 378 10.67 8.59 -17.67
N VAL A 379 11.69 9.19 -18.28
CA VAL A 379 12.58 8.51 -19.24
C VAL A 379 13.34 7.36 -18.55
N SER A 380 13.92 7.60 -17.37
CA SER A 380 14.65 6.56 -16.63
C SER A 380 13.72 5.42 -16.22
N LEU A 381 12.53 5.74 -15.70
CA LEU A 381 11.56 4.75 -15.24
C LEU A 381 11.12 3.83 -16.38
N ARG A 382 10.81 4.41 -17.55
CA ARG A 382 10.51 3.63 -18.75
C ARG A 382 11.68 2.72 -19.11
N SER A 383 12.90 3.26 -19.19
CA SER A 383 14.09 2.48 -19.56
C SER A 383 14.33 1.32 -18.58
N ASP A 384 14.15 1.54 -17.28
CA ASP A 384 14.30 0.51 -16.26
C ASP A 384 13.22 -0.57 -16.39
N VAL A 385 11.98 -0.19 -16.67
CA VAL A 385 10.88 -1.15 -16.90
C VAL A 385 11.09 -1.95 -18.19
N GLU A 386 11.59 -1.34 -19.27
CA GLU A 386 11.97 -2.06 -20.50
C GLU A 386 13.15 -3.02 -20.28
N ALA A 387 14.07 -2.66 -19.38
CA ALA A 387 15.23 -3.47 -19.03
C ALA A 387 14.87 -4.69 -18.17
N LEU A 388 13.71 -4.69 -17.50
CA LEU A 388 13.16 -5.89 -16.90
C LEU A 388 12.99 -6.92 -18.02
N GLN A 389 13.86 -7.94 -18.01
CA GLN A 389 13.79 -9.03 -18.98
C GLN A 389 12.35 -9.52 -19.06
N PRO A 390 11.84 -9.84 -20.26
CA PRO A 390 10.50 -10.39 -20.39
C PRO A 390 10.41 -11.69 -19.59
N LEU A 391 9.82 -11.58 -18.40
CA LEU A 391 9.70 -12.71 -17.50
C LEU A 391 8.56 -13.58 -18.00
N PRO A 392 8.81 -14.85 -18.38
CA PRO A 392 7.74 -15.79 -18.70
C PRO A 392 6.81 -16.04 -17.50
N TYR A 393 7.27 -15.69 -16.29
CA TYR A 393 6.51 -15.73 -15.05
C TYR A 393 6.79 -14.46 -14.24
N ARG A 394 5.77 -13.60 -14.09
CA ARG A 394 5.85 -12.44 -13.20
C ARG A 394 5.70 -12.90 -11.76
N SER A 395 6.55 -12.39 -10.88
CA SER A 395 6.42 -12.61 -9.45
C SER A 395 5.85 -11.38 -8.78
N PHE A 396 5.40 -11.51 -7.52
CA PHE A 396 4.99 -10.36 -6.72
C PHE A 396 6.10 -9.29 -6.64
N LYS A 397 7.39 -9.70 -6.68
CA LYS A 397 8.56 -8.81 -6.61
C LYS A 397 8.71 -7.91 -7.83
N THR A 398 8.23 -8.35 -8.99
CA THR A 398 8.28 -7.54 -10.23
C THR A 398 7.00 -6.78 -10.45
N LEU A 399 5.86 -7.36 -10.05
CA LEU A 399 4.57 -6.68 -10.16
C LEU A 399 4.50 -5.42 -9.32
N LEU A 400 4.89 -5.50 -8.04
CA LEU A 400 4.74 -4.38 -7.12
C LEU A 400 5.44 -3.12 -7.68
N PRO A 401 6.75 -3.15 -8.00
CA PRO A 401 7.44 -1.99 -8.59
C PRO A 401 6.77 -1.48 -9.87
N VAL A 402 6.44 -2.39 -10.79
CA VAL A 402 5.95 -2.01 -12.12
C VAL A 402 4.51 -1.47 -12.06
N SER A 403 3.69 -1.95 -11.14
CA SER A 403 2.34 -1.40 -10.94
C SER A 403 2.37 0.06 -10.51
N HIS A 404 3.31 0.44 -9.63
CA HIS A 404 3.54 1.84 -9.25
C HIS A 404 4.06 2.65 -10.43
N ALA A 405 4.99 2.09 -11.22
CA ALA A 405 5.49 2.76 -12.41
C ALA A 405 4.37 3.04 -13.43
N ALA A 406 3.54 2.05 -13.70
CA ALA A 406 2.40 2.16 -14.61
C ALA A 406 1.37 3.19 -14.12
N ARG A 407 1.00 3.12 -12.84
CA ARG A 407 0.06 4.07 -12.24
C ARG A 407 0.62 5.49 -12.28
N ALA A 408 1.89 5.67 -11.94
CA ALA A 408 2.54 6.97 -11.95
C ALA A 408 2.50 7.65 -13.33
N LEU A 409 2.85 6.92 -14.40
CA LEU A 409 2.85 7.47 -15.75
C LEU A 409 1.42 7.76 -16.24
N ALA A 410 0.46 6.88 -15.95
CA ALA A 410 -0.94 7.12 -16.26
C ALA A 410 -1.49 8.36 -15.54
N LEU A 411 -1.20 8.52 -14.24
CA LEU A 411 -1.59 9.71 -13.47
C LEU A 411 -0.96 11.00 -14.03
N CYS A 412 0.34 10.99 -14.35
CA CYS A 412 1.01 12.14 -14.94
C CYS A 412 0.39 12.54 -16.29
N ARG A 413 -0.05 11.54 -17.07
CA ARG A 413 -0.72 11.74 -18.36
C ARG A 413 -2.21 12.09 -18.21
N GLY A 414 -2.81 11.83 -17.06
CA GLY A 414 -4.23 12.01 -16.80
C GLY A 414 -5.11 10.97 -17.51
N GLU A 415 -4.59 9.75 -17.68
CA GLU A 415 -5.31 8.63 -18.31
C GLU A 415 -5.74 7.60 -17.26
N ASP A 416 -6.89 6.96 -17.48
CA ASP A 416 -7.24 5.73 -16.77
C ASP A 416 -6.39 4.57 -17.35
N PRO A 417 -5.66 3.81 -16.51
CA PRO A 417 -4.77 2.76 -16.99
C PRO A 417 -5.47 1.67 -17.81
N TYR A 418 -6.68 1.28 -17.43
CA TYR A 418 -7.42 0.22 -18.12
C TYR A 418 -7.99 0.72 -19.45
N GLU A 419 -8.58 1.91 -19.47
CA GLU A 419 -9.06 2.52 -20.72
C GLU A 419 -7.91 2.73 -21.72
N ALA A 420 -6.76 3.20 -21.25
CA ALA A 420 -5.57 3.36 -22.08
C ALA A 420 -5.08 2.02 -22.64
N TRP A 421 -5.00 0.97 -21.80
CA TRP A 421 -4.67 -0.38 -22.25
C TRP A 421 -5.61 -0.89 -23.34
N VAL A 422 -6.92 -0.78 -23.14
CA VAL A 422 -7.94 -1.21 -24.11
C VAL A 422 -7.79 -0.47 -25.44
N ALA A 423 -7.54 0.84 -25.39
CA ALA A 423 -7.29 1.65 -26.59
C ALA A 423 -6.04 1.16 -27.34
N TYR A 424 -4.90 0.96 -26.65
CA TYR A 424 -3.67 0.48 -27.27
C TYR A 424 -3.80 -0.93 -27.86
N TRP A 425 -4.56 -1.80 -27.19
CA TRP A 425 -4.88 -3.15 -27.68
C TRP A 425 -5.72 -3.10 -28.97
N ASN A 426 -6.82 -2.35 -28.97
CA ASN A 426 -7.74 -2.27 -30.09
C ASN A 426 -7.13 -1.60 -31.33
N ASP A 427 -6.23 -0.64 -31.13
CA ASP A 427 -5.48 0.02 -32.20
C ASP A 427 -4.36 -0.84 -32.79
N GLY A 428 -4.14 -2.06 -32.28
CA GLY A 428 -3.09 -2.96 -32.74
C GLY A 428 -1.68 -2.50 -32.39
N ARG A 429 -1.53 -1.51 -31.49
CA ARG A 429 -0.23 -1.01 -31.04
C ARG A 429 0.51 -1.99 -30.15
N ILE A 430 -0.21 -2.90 -29.50
CA ILE A 430 0.38 -3.91 -28.62
C ILE A 430 0.58 -5.22 -29.38
N GLU A 431 1.81 -5.71 -29.41
CA GLU A 431 2.17 -7.01 -29.94
C GLU A 431 2.33 -8.02 -28.79
N LYS A 432 1.66 -9.17 -28.92
CA LYS A 432 1.90 -10.34 -28.08
C LYS A 432 3.13 -11.09 -28.61
N THR A 433 4.12 -11.26 -27.74
CA THR A 433 5.37 -11.98 -28.03
C THR A 433 5.46 -13.24 -27.16
N PRO A 434 6.37 -14.19 -27.47
CA PRO A 434 6.67 -15.33 -26.56
C PRO A 434 7.14 -14.91 -25.16
N ARG A 435 7.46 -13.62 -25.02
CA ARG A 435 8.12 -12.97 -23.90
C ARG A 435 7.14 -12.04 -23.15
N GLY A 436 5.87 -12.02 -23.51
CA GLY A 436 4.85 -11.13 -22.94
C GLY A 436 4.38 -10.09 -23.96
N TYR A 437 4.12 -8.87 -23.52
CA TYR A 437 3.53 -7.81 -24.34
C TYR A 437 4.53 -6.68 -24.54
N ARG A 438 4.52 -6.05 -25.72
CA ARG A 438 5.31 -4.86 -26.03
C ARG A 438 4.57 -3.98 -27.02
N ILE A 439 5.02 -2.74 -27.17
CA ILE A 439 4.59 -1.89 -28.29
C ILE A 439 5.18 -2.49 -29.58
N GLY A 440 4.33 -2.71 -30.58
CA GLY A 440 4.74 -3.14 -31.90
C GLY A 440 5.54 -2.05 -32.60
N SER A 441 6.43 -2.45 -33.53
CA SER A 441 7.04 -1.47 -34.43
C SER A 441 5.93 -0.75 -35.21
N PRO A 442 6.03 0.57 -35.46
CA PRO A 442 5.12 1.24 -36.36
C PRO A 442 5.01 0.43 -37.66
N THR A 443 3.81 0.03 -38.05
CA THR A 443 3.59 -0.52 -39.39
C THR A 443 3.77 0.64 -40.37
N ASP A 444 4.86 0.61 -41.14
CA ASP A 444 5.13 1.55 -42.24
C ASP A 444 3.98 1.61 -43.27
#